data_AF-A0A0Q1AAW4-F1
#
_entry.id   AF-A0A0Q1AAW4-F1
#
_cell.length_a   1.000
_cell.length_b   1.000
_cell.length_c   1.000
_cell.angle_alpha   90.00
_cell.angle_beta   90.00
_cell.angle_gamma   90.00
#
_symmetry.space_group_name_H-M   'P 1'
#
loop_
_entity.id
_entity.type
_entity.pdbx_description
1 polymer ?
#
loop_
_entity_poly.entity_id
_entity_poly.type
_entity_poly.pdbx_seq_one_letter_code
_entity_poly.pdbx_strand_id
1 'polypeptide(L)'
;MESIFVTDNRIIKMTPTTLGLRANITDHLYSDMANANLKKGILATDLFINMRHNPQPFMIKNIPKDGANDILKTIQMGIAGRIGGGKKSQGQSQVVVQEQVDIVDQIKKLSELKNAGILSEDEFETKKKELLAKI
;
A
#
# COMPACT_ATOMS: atom_id res chain seq x y z
N MET A 1 24.11 -3.96 4.01
CA MET A 1 22.73 -4.09 3.52
C MET A 1 22.00 -2.80 3.82
N GLU A 2 21.06 -2.38 2.97
CA GLU A 2 20.20 -1.23 3.30
C GLU A 2 19.28 -1.59 4.47
N SER A 3 18.95 -0.58 5.29
CA SER A 3 18.04 -0.73 6.41
C SER A 3 16.94 0.31 6.29
N ILE A 4 15.72 -0.11 6.59
CA ILE A 4 14.52 0.72 6.44
C ILE A 4 13.78 0.69 7.75
N PHE A 5 13.50 1.88 8.28
CA PHE A 5 12.79 2.07 9.53
C PHE A 5 11.49 2.77 9.22
N VAL A 6 10.37 2.13 9.59
CA VAL A 6 9.02 2.67 9.48
C VAL A 6 8.61 3.08 10.87
N THR A 7 8.33 4.38 11.05
CA THR A 7 8.03 4.97 12.37
C THR A 7 6.58 5.46 12.41
N ASP A 8 6.24 6.23 13.43
CA ASP A 8 4.95 6.88 13.59
C ASP A 8 4.73 8.10 12.67
N ASN A 9 5.80 8.77 12.24
CA ASN A 9 5.70 10.00 11.44
C ASN A 9 6.48 9.94 10.10
N ARG A 10 7.39 8.99 9.95
CA ARG A 10 8.35 8.97 8.83
C ARG A 10 8.88 7.59 8.46
N ILE A 11 9.45 7.51 7.27
CA ILE A 11 10.26 6.39 6.81
C ILE A 11 11.71 6.85 6.68
N ILE A 12 12.63 6.10 7.26
CA ILE A 12 14.06 6.38 7.20
C ILE A 12 14.73 5.26 6.41
N LYS A 13 15.44 5.63 5.33
CA LYS A 13 16.29 4.73 4.55
C LYS A 13 17.76 4.98 4.90
N MET A 14 18.42 3.97 5.44
CA MET A 14 19.85 3.97 5.69
C MET A 14 20.57 3.07 4.69
N THR A 15 21.43 3.66 3.88
CA THR A 15 22.21 2.93 2.87
C THR A 15 23.69 3.01 3.22
N PRO A 16 24.33 1.91 3.67
CA PRO A 16 25.76 1.91 3.94
C PRO A 16 26.57 2.25 2.69
N THR A 17 27.65 3.01 2.89
CA THR A 17 28.62 3.42 1.87
C THR A 17 30.04 3.14 2.39
N THR A 18 31.04 3.20 1.51
CA THR A 18 32.47 3.03 1.87
C THR A 18 32.71 1.79 2.75
N LEU A 19 32.38 0.60 2.24
CA LEU A 19 32.53 -0.68 2.95
C LEU A 19 31.82 -0.75 4.33
N GLY A 20 30.79 0.08 4.55
CA GLY A 20 30.03 0.12 5.81
C GLY A 20 30.56 1.10 6.84
N LEU A 21 31.62 1.86 6.55
CA LEU A 21 32.15 2.89 7.44
C LEU A 21 31.30 4.17 7.47
N ARG A 22 30.49 4.38 6.43
CA ARG A 22 29.58 5.53 6.31
C ARG A 22 28.20 5.04 5.91
N ALA A 23 27.19 5.89 6.05
CA ALA A 23 25.87 5.62 5.53
C ALA A 23 25.20 6.91 5.03
N ASN A 24 24.48 6.80 3.92
CA ASN A 24 23.54 7.82 3.49
C ASN A 24 22.21 7.58 4.21
N ILE A 25 21.70 8.61 4.87
CA ILE A 25 20.42 8.58 5.58
C ILE A 25 19.46 9.49 4.84
N THR A 26 18.35 8.93 4.37
CA THR A 26 17.27 9.67 3.73
C THR A 26 16.01 9.54 4.57
N ASP A 27 15.36 10.66 4.83
CA ASP A 27 14.15 10.76 5.63
C ASP A 27 12.98 11.20 4.73
N HIS A 28 11.84 10.52 4.87
CA HIS A 28 10.60 10.83 4.18
C HIS A 28 9.45 10.90 5.20
N LEU A 29 8.93 12.09 5.42
CA LEU A 29 7.74 12.30 6.27
C LEU A 29 6.50 11.75 5.60
N TYR A 30 5.55 11.23 6.39
CA TYR A 30 4.27 10.78 5.86
C TYR A 30 3.44 11.90 5.24
N SER A 31 3.62 13.14 5.70
CA SER A 31 2.97 14.33 5.13
C SER A 31 3.29 14.55 3.65
N ASP A 32 4.48 14.11 3.22
CA ASP A 32 5.00 14.36 1.87
C ASP A 32 4.65 13.22 0.91
N MET A 33 4.06 12.14 1.44
CA MET A 33 3.60 10.99 0.68
C MET A 33 2.15 11.20 0.24
N ALA A 34 1.86 10.80 -1.00
CA ALA A 34 0.53 10.85 -1.59
C ALA A 34 -0.23 9.53 -1.36
N ASN A 35 0.45 8.40 -1.58
CA ASN A 35 -0.08 7.06 -1.33
C ASN A 35 1.04 6.03 -1.26
N ALA A 36 0.70 4.81 -0.83
CA ALA A 36 1.59 3.66 -0.83
C ALA A 36 0.85 2.41 -1.32
N ASN A 37 1.56 1.53 -2.06
CA ASN A 37 1.02 0.30 -2.63
C ASN A 37 2.04 -0.83 -2.59
N LEU A 38 1.57 -2.08 -2.52
CA LEU A 38 2.42 -3.27 -2.60
C LEU A 38 2.30 -3.93 -3.97
N LYS A 39 3.44 -4.35 -4.53
CA LYS A 39 3.51 -5.28 -5.66
C LYS A 39 3.95 -6.64 -5.15
N LYS A 40 3.02 -7.57 -5.04
CA LYS A 40 3.28 -8.92 -4.52
C LYS A 40 3.90 -9.79 -5.61
N GLY A 41 5.12 -10.24 -5.40
CA GLY A 41 5.79 -11.24 -6.22
C GLY A 41 5.68 -12.66 -5.65
N ILE A 42 6.23 -13.64 -6.38
CA ILE A 42 6.24 -15.05 -5.94
C ILE A 42 7.18 -15.25 -4.74
N LEU A 43 8.30 -14.51 -4.70
CA LEU A 43 9.31 -14.66 -3.64
C LEU A 43 9.27 -13.52 -2.63
N ALA A 44 9.10 -12.29 -3.08
CA ALA A 44 9.11 -11.11 -2.23
C ALA A 44 8.04 -10.09 -2.64
N THR A 45 7.84 -9.09 -1.80
CA THR A 45 6.94 -7.97 -2.06
C THR A 45 7.75 -6.69 -2.22
N ASP A 46 7.40 -5.89 -3.21
CA ASP A 46 7.96 -4.55 -3.35
C ASP A 46 6.93 -3.52 -2.87
N LEU A 47 7.38 -2.47 -2.20
CA LEU A 47 6.55 -1.35 -1.74
C LEU A 47 6.88 -0.11 -2.57
N PHE A 48 5.83 0.51 -3.09
CA PHE A 48 5.87 1.73 -3.90
C PHE A 48 5.20 2.85 -3.13
N ILE A 49 5.92 3.93 -2.90
CA ILE A 49 5.42 5.13 -2.23
C ILE A 49 5.47 6.28 -3.22
N ASN A 50 4.29 6.78 -3.59
CA ASN A 50 4.18 7.96 -4.43
C ASN A 50 4.32 9.20 -3.54
N MET A 51 5.19 10.11 -3.95
CA MET A 51 5.47 11.35 -3.25
C MET A 51 4.65 12.49 -3.86
N ARG A 52 4.18 13.45 -3.05
CA ARG A 52 3.31 14.55 -3.52
C ARG A 52 4.00 15.48 -4.51
N HIS A 53 5.30 15.70 -4.33
CA HIS A 53 6.08 16.66 -5.11
C HIS A 53 7.24 16.01 -5.88
N ASN A 54 7.22 14.68 -6.02
CA ASN A 54 8.24 13.96 -6.77
C ASN A 54 7.58 12.92 -7.67
N PRO A 55 7.73 13.03 -9.00
CA PRO A 55 7.12 12.11 -9.96
C PRO A 55 7.72 10.71 -9.93
N GLN A 56 8.94 10.55 -9.38
CA GLN A 56 9.56 9.25 -9.22
C GLN A 56 9.16 8.64 -7.87
N PRO A 57 8.51 7.46 -7.86
CA PRO A 57 8.12 6.80 -6.62
C PRO A 57 9.35 6.36 -5.82
N PHE A 58 9.27 6.49 -4.51
CA PHE A 58 10.22 5.87 -3.61
C PHE A 58 9.89 4.39 -3.49
N MET A 59 10.86 3.54 -3.83
CA MET A 59 10.67 2.09 -3.85
C MET A 59 11.51 1.40 -2.78
N ILE A 60 10.89 0.43 -2.13
CA ILE A 60 11.54 -0.52 -1.23
C ILE A 60 11.34 -1.91 -1.83
N LYS A 61 12.43 -2.59 -2.12
CA LYS A 61 12.41 -3.91 -2.75
C LYS A 61 12.61 -5.02 -1.74
N ASN A 62 12.20 -6.22 -2.10
CA ASN A 62 12.49 -7.46 -1.36
C ASN A 62 11.98 -7.46 0.09
N ILE A 63 10.79 -6.92 0.34
CA ILE A 63 10.15 -7.00 1.65
C ILE A 63 9.62 -8.43 1.88
N PRO A 64 9.88 -9.02 3.06
CA PRO A 64 9.27 -10.28 3.49
C PRO A 64 7.74 -10.23 3.45
N LYS A 65 7.11 -11.30 2.98
CA LYS A 65 5.65 -11.34 2.72
C LYS A 65 4.79 -11.24 3.97
N ASP A 66 5.28 -11.82 5.06
CA ASP A 66 4.68 -11.84 6.39
C ASP A 66 4.50 -10.43 6.97
N GLY A 67 5.48 -9.54 6.81
CA GLY A 67 5.41 -8.16 7.32
C GLY A 67 4.88 -7.10 6.34
N ALA A 68 4.72 -7.44 5.05
CA ALA A 68 4.47 -6.43 4.01
C ALA A 68 3.15 -5.67 4.19
N ASN A 69 2.06 -6.37 4.56
CA ASN A 69 0.75 -5.71 4.74
C ASN A 69 0.74 -4.79 5.97
N ASP A 70 1.44 -5.17 7.05
CA ASP A 70 1.53 -4.36 8.27
C ASP A 70 2.33 -3.08 8.03
N ILE A 71 3.40 -3.18 7.24
CA ILE A 71 4.16 -2.01 6.78
C ILE A 71 3.26 -1.10 5.94
N LEU A 72 2.53 -1.64 4.95
CA LEU A 72 1.62 -0.85 4.12
C LEU A 72 0.57 -0.14 4.98
N LYS A 73 -0.07 -0.87 5.90
CA LYS A 73 -1.08 -0.33 6.81
C LYS A 73 -0.52 0.80 7.67
N THR A 74 0.68 0.61 8.23
CA THR A 74 1.37 1.64 9.02
C THR A 74 1.58 2.90 8.18
N ILE A 75 2.13 2.78 6.98
CA ILE A 75 2.37 3.94 6.11
C ILE A 75 1.06 4.63 5.74
N GLN A 76 0.01 3.89 5.39
CA GLN A 76 -1.30 4.45 5.07
C GLN A 76 -1.92 5.20 6.27
N MET A 77 -1.81 4.64 7.48
CA MET A 77 -2.23 5.33 8.70
C MET A 77 -1.42 6.61 8.93
N GLY A 78 -0.11 6.56 8.67
CA GLY A 78 0.78 7.71 8.75
C GLY A 78 0.39 8.83 7.79
N ILE A 79 0.16 8.49 6.52
CA ILE A 79 -0.28 9.43 5.46
C ILE A 79 -1.61 10.07 5.84
N ALA A 80 -2.51 9.30 6.45
CA ALA A 80 -3.80 9.79 6.93
C ALA A 80 -3.70 10.60 8.26
N GLY A 81 -2.51 10.74 8.84
CA GLY A 81 -2.30 11.43 10.12
C GLY A 81 -2.92 10.70 11.31
N ARG A 82 -3.04 9.36 11.25
CA ARG A 82 -3.73 8.52 12.25
C ARG A 82 -2.79 7.75 13.18
N ILE A 83 -1.47 7.85 12.99
CA ILE A 83 -0.52 7.24 13.94
C ILE A 83 -0.25 8.24 15.08
N GLY A 84 -0.42 7.77 16.32
CA GLY A 84 -0.36 8.59 17.53
C GLY A 84 -1.72 9.20 17.85
N GLY A 85 -2.24 8.94 19.06
CA GLY A 85 -3.60 9.25 19.53
C GLY A 85 -4.00 10.73 19.63
N GLY A 86 -3.54 11.59 18.73
CA GLY A 86 -4.00 12.96 18.58
C GLY A 86 -5.20 13.04 17.64
N LYS A 87 -6.42 13.17 18.20
CA LYS A 87 -7.57 13.67 17.44
C LYS A 87 -7.21 15.03 16.84
N LYS A 88 -7.04 15.09 15.52
CA LYS A 88 -7.31 16.30 14.74
C LYS A 88 -8.15 15.92 13.53
N SER A 89 -9.44 16.23 13.63
CA SER A 89 -10.41 16.12 12.56
C SER A 89 -10.15 17.17 11.48
N GLN A 90 -10.56 16.81 10.27
CA GLN A 90 -10.92 17.67 9.12
C GLN A 90 -9.79 18.24 8.24
N GLY A 91 -9.46 17.43 7.24
CA GLY A 91 -9.10 17.88 5.90
C GLY A 91 -9.52 16.78 4.92
N GLN A 92 -10.72 16.90 4.34
CA GLN A 92 -11.17 16.00 3.28
C GLN A 92 -10.21 16.10 2.09
N SER A 93 -9.52 15.01 1.79
CA SER A 93 -9.07 14.72 0.43
C SER A 93 -9.64 13.36 0.09
N GLN A 94 -10.70 13.43 -0.71
CA GLN A 94 -11.40 12.30 -1.30
C GLN A 94 -10.41 11.36 -1.98
N VAL A 95 -10.28 10.15 -1.44
CA VAL A 95 -9.73 9.00 -2.17
C VAL A 95 -10.91 8.32 -2.85
N VAL A 96 -11.25 8.78 -4.06
CA VAL A 96 -12.32 8.17 -4.90
C VAL A 96 -11.74 7.13 -5.87
N VAL A 97 -10.43 6.87 -5.84
CA VAL A 97 -9.77 5.99 -6.84
C VAL A 97 -9.37 4.60 -6.30
N GLN A 98 -9.33 4.39 -4.97
CA GLN A 98 -8.93 3.08 -4.41
C GLN A 98 -10.07 2.06 -4.35
N GLU A 99 -11.34 2.50 -4.19
CA GLU A 99 -12.47 1.57 -4.11
C GLU A 99 -12.77 0.94 -5.48
N GLN A 100 -12.64 1.70 -6.57
CA GLN A 100 -12.82 1.17 -7.94
C GLN A 100 -11.78 0.11 -8.33
N VAL A 101 -10.51 0.26 -7.94
CA VAL A 101 -9.47 -0.76 -8.24
C VAL A 101 -9.67 -2.02 -7.39
N ASP A 102 -10.04 -1.87 -6.11
CA ASP A 102 -10.37 -3.01 -5.24
C ASP A 102 -11.61 -3.76 -5.75
N ILE A 103 -12.65 -3.04 -6.20
CA ILE A 103 -13.84 -3.63 -6.81
C ILE A 103 -13.48 -4.46 -8.04
N VAL A 104 -12.60 -3.96 -8.91
CA VAL A 104 -12.16 -4.70 -10.12
C VAL A 104 -11.40 -5.98 -9.74
N ASP A 105 -10.52 -5.91 -8.73
CA ASP A 105 -9.79 -7.08 -8.22
C ASP A 105 -10.72 -8.11 -7.53
N GLN A 106 -11.77 -7.63 -6.83
CA GLN A 106 -12.80 -8.49 -6.24
C GLN A 106 -13.65 -9.19 -7.32
N ILE A 107 -14.02 -8.47 -8.38
CA ILE A 107 -14.72 -9.07 -9.54
C ILE A 107 -13.86 -10.15 -10.20
N LYS A 108 -12.54 -9.95 -10.27
CA LYS A 108 -11.60 -10.94 -10.81
C LYS A 108 -11.52 -12.21 -9.95
N LYS A 109 -11.47 -12.07 -8.61
CA LYS A 109 -11.51 -13.24 -7.70
C LYS A 109 -12.84 -13.99 -7.79
N LEU A 110 -13.96 -13.28 -7.93
CA LEU A 110 -15.26 -13.92 -8.10
C LEU A 110 -15.33 -14.77 -9.38
N SER A 111 -14.70 -14.33 -10.48
CA SER A 111 -14.68 -15.11 -11.72
C SER A 111 -13.82 -16.38 -11.59
N GLU A 112 -12.72 -16.31 -10.85
CA GLU A 112 -11.90 -17.48 -10.52
C GLU A 112 -12.68 -18.51 -9.71
N LEU A 113 -13.47 -18.08 -8.71
CA LEU A 113 -14.29 -18.97 -7.88
C LEU A 113 -15.44 -19.62 -8.68
N LYS A 114 -16.06 -18.88 -9.60
CA LYS A 114 -17.04 -19.42 -10.56
C LYS A 114 -16.39 -20.49 -11.44
N ASN A 115 -15.25 -20.19 -12.05
CA ASN A 115 -14.54 -21.12 -12.93
C ASN A 115 -14.08 -22.39 -12.19
N ALA A 116 -13.80 -22.27 -10.89
CA ALA A 116 -13.49 -23.40 -10.02
C ALA A 116 -14.72 -24.23 -9.61
N GLY A 117 -15.94 -23.84 -10.00
CA GLY A 117 -17.19 -24.51 -9.64
C GLY A 117 -17.60 -24.34 -8.18
N ILE A 118 -16.99 -23.40 -7.46
CA ILE A 118 -17.29 -23.11 -6.04
C ILE A 118 -18.53 -22.22 -5.91
N LEU A 119 -18.75 -21.36 -6.90
CA LEU A 119 -19.90 -20.47 -7.01
C LEU A 119 -20.74 -20.87 -8.21
N SER A 120 -22.06 -20.85 -8.04
CA SER A 120 -23.00 -20.98 -9.16
C SER A 120 -23.01 -19.71 -10.02
N GLU A 121 -23.51 -19.83 -11.26
CA GLU A 121 -23.63 -18.69 -12.19
C GLU A 121 -24.48 -17.55 -11.60
N ASP A 122 -25.61 -17.89 -10.99
CA ASP A 122 -26.57 -16.93 -10.44
C ASP A 122 -25.98 -16.13 -9.26
N GLU A 123 -25.22 -16.81 -8.39
CA GLU A 123 -24.54 -16.18 -7.26
C GLU A 123 -23.41 -15.25 -7.73
N PHE A 124 -22.69 -15.65 -8.79
CA PHE A 124 -21.66 -14.81 -9.41
C PHE A 124 -22.27 -13.54 -10.01
N GLU A 125 -23.35 -13.66 -10.78
CA GLU A 125 -24.00 -12.49 -11.40
C GLU A 125 -24.55 -11.51 -10.37
N THR A 126 -25.15 -12.02 -9.30
CA THR A 126 -25.71 -11.19 -8.23
C THR A 126 -24.61 -10.37 -7.55
N LYS A 127 -23.51 -11.02 -7.15
CA LYS A 127 -22.38 -10.34 -6.50
C LYS A 127 -21.64 -9.40 -7.45
N LYS A 128 -21.52 -9.75 -8.73
CA LYS A 128 -20.93 -8.87 -9.75
C LYS A 128 -21.76 -7.59 -9.92
N LYS A 129 -23.09 -7.68 -10.02
CA LYS A 129 -23.98 -6.51 -10.11
C LYS A 129 -23.88 -5.62 -8.86
N GLU A 130 -23.84 -6.22 -7.67
CA GLU A 130 -23.68 -5.48 -6.42
C GLU A 130 -22.35 -4.71 -6.37
N LEU A 131 -21.26 -5.36 -6.78
CA LEU A 131 -19.94 -4.73 -6.82
C LEU A 131 -19.85 -3.63 -7.89
N LEU A 132 -20.44 -3.84 -9.07
CA LEU A 132 -20.51 -2.80 -10.11
C LEU A 132 -21.37 -1.60 -9.71
N ALA A 133 -22.37 -1.77 -8.84
CA ALA A 133 -23.19 -0.67 -8.34
C ALA A 133 -22.47 0.21 -7.30
N LYS A 134 -21.32 -0.23 -6.78
CA LYS A 134 -20.46 0.53 -5.86
C LYS A 134 -19.36 1.35 -6.57
N ILE A 135 -19.30 1.25 -7.91
CA ILE A 135 -18.41 2.02 -8.79
C ILE A 135 -19.01 3.40 -9.07
#